data_AF-A0A9P5CAF5-F1
#
_entry.id   AF-A0A9P5CAF5-F1
#
_cell.length_a   1.000
_cell.length_b   1.000
_cell.length_c   1.000
_cell.angle_alpha   90.00
_cell.angle_beta   90.00
_cell.angle_gamma   90.00
#
_symmetry.space_group_name_H-M   'P 1'
#
loop_
_entity.id
_entity.type
_entity.pdbx_description
1 polymer ?
#
loop_
_entity_poly.entity_id
_entity_poly.type
_entity_poly.pdbx_seq_one_letter_code
_entity_poly.pdbx_strand_id
1 'polypeptide(L)'
;MKRRANTSEASSSHLPAKKRRSGSNHGAATRLIWQDSPRGLSADWVYSNNSNVHICNDRRWFTEFTPFKSVTSSGAVEGVGTVSLPVKRDPDMRGPQAHHLLRLTNVLYTPSSDINILGEPLFEIASRLTLRSTPKSRGTLVGEDGNPIAFFSPNAPLYCLRLSGPPVGPRLARTKLEPNGIYAMPVGWDDSERARWNRRGQPDEAEIRPRQWAGQQPYTAKEKAWLKEHYQGEYKFLMSYGLSIYDEEDREEGRAIMRAMVSPDEDDDEDEEDKETEEDEDDEEEEEDEDDDFADYLFDEKELAWIKKHFQNSETFLSSHDLKFYDEEDWPDAKRLIKILMSDDE
;
A
#
# COMPACT_ATOMS: atom_id res chain seq x y z
N MET A 1 71.78 14.67 -46.10
CA MET A 1 72.87 13.74 -45.71
C MET A 1 73.04 13.87 -44.19
N LYS A 2 72.96 12.89 -43.28
CA LYS A 2 72.92 11.41 -43.21
C LYS A 2 72.09 11.07 -41.94
N ARG A 3 71.03 10.25 -41.99
CA ARG A 3 70.97 8.81 -41.61
C ARG A 3 71.72 8.36 -40.34
N ARG A 4 70.96 7.87 -39.34
CA ARG A 4 71.03 6.56 -38.63
C ARG A 4 69.88 6.56 -37.59
N ALA A 5 68.82 5.77 -37.72
CA ALA A 5 68.67 4.32 -37.56
C ALA A 5 69.00 3.83 -36.14
N ASN A 6 67.97 3.42 -35.40
CA ASN A 6 68.05 2.26 -34.51
C ASN A 6 66.65 1.68 -34.26
N THR A 7 66.44 0.50 -34.83
CA THR A 7 65.42 -0.49 -34.51
C THR A 7 66.06 -1.56 -33.64
N SER A 8 65.40 -1.99 -32.57
CA SER A 8 65.50 -3.38 -32.10
C SER A 8 64.22 -3.76 -31.36
N GLU A 9 63.66 -4.87 -31.82
CA GLU A 9 62.44 -5.54 -31.40
C GLU A 9 62.53 -6.09 -29.97
N ALA A 10 61.37 -6.27 -29.32
CA ALA A 10 61.18 -7.28 -28.30
C ALA A 10 59.80 -7.91 -28.45
N SER A 11 59.81 -9.24 -28.49
CA SER A 11 58.74 -10.16 -28.88
C SER A 11 57.51 -10.17 -27.97
N SER A 12 56.39 -10.35 -28.67
CA SER A 12 55.16 -11.07 -28.33
C SER A 12 55.24 -12.07 -27.15
N SER A 13 54.35 -11.89 -26.18
CA SER A 13 53.73 -12.99 -25.44
C SER A 13 52.22 -12.73 -25.33
N HIS A 14 51.46 -13.64 -25.95
CA HIS A 14 50.00 -13.64 -26.05
C HIS A 14 49.45 -14.48 -24.88
N LEU A 15 48.64 -13.88 -24.01
CA LEU A 15 47.71 -14.60 -23.12
C LEU A 15 46.35 -13.88 -23.11
N PRO A 16 45.22 -14.61 -23.15
CA PRO A 16 43.91 -14.04 -23.45
C PRO A 16 43.30 -13.32 -22.24
N ALA A 17 42.91 -12.06 -22.44
CA ALA A 17 42.14 -11.30 -21.47
C ALA A 17 40.71 -11.89 -21.35
N LYS A 18 40.38 -12.35 -20.15
CA LYS A 18 39.02 -12.78 -19.75
C LYS A 18 38.02 -11.65 -20.04
N LYS A 19 37.12 -11.89 -21.00
CA LYS A 19 35.88 -11.13 -21.22
C LYS A 19 35.08 -11.07 -19.92
N ARG A 20 35.20 -9.98 -19.16
CA ARG A 20 34.20 -9.60 -18.16
C ARG A 20 32.97 -9.12 -18.93
N ARG A 21 31.92 -9.95 -18.96
CA ARG A 21 30.59 -9.57 -19.44
C ARG A 21 30.09 -8.45 -18.54
N SER A 22 30.29 -7.21 -18.98
CA SER A 22 29.52 -6.07 -18.46
C SER A 22 28.08 -6.31 -18.88
N GLY A 23 27.27 -6.83 -17.96
CA GLY A 23 25.83 -6.96 -18.10
C GLY A 23 25.26 -5.58 -18.35
N SER A 24 25.06 -5.29 -19.63
CA SER A 24 24.39 -4.12 -20.12
C SER A 24 22.89 -4.31 -19.85
N ASN A 25 22.47 -4.06 -18.62
CA ASN A 25 21.05 -3.86 -18.29
C ASN A 25 20.65 -2.50 -18.87
N HIS A 26 20.46 -2.45 -20.19
CA HIS A 26 19.58 -1.45 -20.78
C HIS A 26 18.18 -1.85 -20.33
N GLY A 27 17.75 -1.28 -19.20
CA GLY A 27 16.34 -1.25 -18.85
C GLY A 27 15.59 -0.74 -20.07
N ALA A 28 14.73 -1.60 -20.62
CA ALA A 28 13.86 -1.23 -21.72
C ALA A 28 13.06 -0.01 -21.25
N ALA A 29 13.36 1.16 -21.83
CA ALA A 29 12.59 2.37 -21.57
C ALA A 29 11.16 2.08 -22.03
N THR A 30 10.27 1.80 -21.08
CA THR A 30 8.83 1.65 -21.32
C THR A 30 8.38 2.87 -22.12
N ARG A 31 8.02 2.65 -23.38
CA ARG A 31 7.58 3.72 -24.26
C ARG A 31 6.24 4.20 -23.73
N LEU A 32 6.24 5.35 -23.06
CA LEU A 32 5.00 6.03 -22.66
C LEU A 32 4.13 6.21 -23.90
N ILE A 33 2.96 5.56 -23.89
CA ILE A 33 1.95 5.72 -24.94
C ILE A 33 1.12 6.94 -24.54
N TRP A 34 1.31 8.03 -25.27
CA TRP A 34 0.54 9.25 -25.06
C TRP A 34 -0.88 9.07 -25.60
N GLN A 35 -1.87 9.53 -24.83
CA GLN A 35 -3.24 9.59 -25.30
C GLN A 35 -3.32 10.54 -26.50
N ASP A 36 -3.64 10.02 -27.69
CA ASP A 36 -3.78 10.86 -28.88
C ASP A 36 -5.12 11.61 -28.81
N SER A 37 -5.06 12.87 -28.39
CA SER A 37 -6.22 13.76 -28.43
C SER A 37 -6.14 14.68 -29.64
N PRO A 38 -7.22 14.81 -30.44
CA PRO A 38 -7.27 15.75 -31.55
C PRO A 38 -7.03 17.20 -31.11
N ARG A 39 -7.44 17.55 -29.88
CA ARG A 39 -7.28 18.89 -29.30
C ARG A 39 -5.88 19.12 -28.70
N GLY A 40 -5.10 18.05 -28.51
CA GLY A 40 -3.84 18.07 -27.80
C GLY A 40 -4.00 18.24 -26.29
N LEU A 41 -2.89 18.07 -25.57
CA LEU A 41 -2.79 18.31 -24.13
C LEU A 41 -2.42 19.76 -23.84
N SER A 42 -2.91 20.29 -22.72
CA SER A 42 -2.56 21.63 -22.24
C SER A 42 -1.04 21.84 -22.21
N ALA A 43 -0.54 22.83 -22.94
CA ALA A 43 0.89 22.96 -23.26
C ALA A 43 1.66 23.86 -22.28
N ASP A 44 0.96 24.78 -21.62
CA ASP A 44 1.56 25.91 -20.92
C ASP A 44 1.96 25.51 -19.49
N TRP A 45 3.15 24.92 -19.36
CA TRP A 45 3.79 24.63 -18.08
C TRP A 45 4.74 25.75 -17.68
N VAL A 46 4.26 26.65 -16.83
CA VAL A 46 4.93 27.90 -16.48
C VAL A 46 5.62 27.78 -15.13
N TYR A 47 6.91 28.12 -15.06
CA TYR A 47 7.59 28.26 -13.78
C TYR A 47 7.14 29.52 -13.02
N SER A 48 6.80 29.34 -11.74
CA SER A 48 6.43 30.40 -10.81
C SER A 48 7.25 30.24 -9.53
N ASN A 49 8.12 31.22 -9.26
CA ASN A 49 9.03 31.21 -8.12
C ASN A 49 8.35 31.45 -6.76
N ASN A 50 7.10 31.88 -6.76
CA ASN A 50 6.32 32.17 -5.55
C ASN A 50 5.15 31.19 -5.35
N SER A 51 5.15 30.07 -6.08
CA SER A 51 4.16 29.01 -5.89
C SER A 51 4.79 27.86 -5.11
N ASN A 52 4.14 27.39 -4.05
CA ASN A 52 4.66 26.30 -3.21
C ASN A 52 4.17 24.91 -3.67
N VAL A 53 3.56 24.83 -4.85
CA VAL A 53 2.94 23.61 -5.38
C VAL A 53 2.90 23.61 -6.92
N HIS A 54 2.77 22.42 -7.50
CA HIS A 54 2.49 22.24 -8.93
C HIS A 54 0.98 22.23 -9.20
N ILE A 55 0.54 22.90 -10.27
CA ILE A 55 -0.85 22.87 -10.76
C ILE A 55 -0.89 22.27 -12.15
N CYS A 56 -1.86 21.40 -12.41
CA CYS A 56 -2.20 20.89 -13.72
C CYS A 56 -3.70 21.08 -13.99
N ASN A 57 -4.06 21.59 -15.17
CA ASN A 57 -5.45 21.83 -15.56
C ASN A 57 -6.04 20.77 -16.49
N ASP A 58 -5.26 19.75 -16.86
CA ASP A 58 -5.68 18.72 -17.79
C ASP A 58 -5.40 17.33 -17.21
N ARG A 59 -6.48 16.64 -16.83
CA ARG A 59 -6.44 15.33 -16.15
C ARG A 59 -5.66 14.27 -16.92
N ARG A 60 -5.52 14.42 -18.24
CA ARG A 60 -4.84 13.48 -19.13
C ARG A 60 -3.31 13.52 -19.00
N TRP A 61 -2.75 14.53 -18.35
CA TRP A 61 -1.32 14.58 -18.01
C TRP A 61 -0.92 13.61 -16.89
N PHE A 62 -1.86 13.21 -16.05
CA PHE A 62 -1.58 12.42 -14.87
C PHE A 62 -1.35 10.94 -15.22
N THR A 63 -0.21 10.41 -14.80
CA THR A 63 0.10 8.98 -14.86
C THR A 63 -0.45 8.22 -13.66
N GLU A 64 -0.54 8.91 -12.52
CA GLU A 64 -1.17 8.44 -11.29
C GLU A 64 -2.09 9.56 -10.81
N PHE A 65 -3.27 9.22 -10.28
CA PHE A 65 -4.23 10.22 -9.83
C PHE A 65 -5.10 9.68 -8.69
N THR A 66 -5.17 10.46 -7.62
CA THR A 66 -6.10 10.24 -6.53
C THR A 66 -7.12 11.38 -6.51
N PRO A 67 -8.43 11.09 -6.61
CA PRO A 67 -9.46 12.08 -6.29
C PRO A 67 -9.29 12.60 -4.86
N PHE A 68 -9.15 13.92 -4.71
CA PHE A 68 -8.90 14.56 -3.43
C PHE A 68 -9.42 15.98 -3.50
N LYS A 69 -10.49 16.26 -2.74
CA LYS A 69 -11.11 17.58 -2.69
C LYS A 69 -10.36 18.48 -1.72
N SER A 70 -9.82 19.56 -2.26
CA SER A 70 -9.01 20.53 -1.54
C SER A 70 -9.14 21.92 -2.18
N VAL A 71 -8.47 22.93 -1.65
CA VAL A 71 -8.48 24.29 -2.17
C VAL A 71 -7.06 24.85 -2.20
N THR A 72 -6.82 25.75 -3.14
CA THR A 72 -5.63 26.59 -3.20
C THR A 72 -6.06 28.05 -3.18
N SER A 73 -5.09 28.96 -3.08
CA SER A 73 -5.33 30.41 -3.24
C SER A 73 -5.95 30.80 -4.59
N SER A 74 -5.95 29.90 -5.58
CA SER A 74 -6.36 30.18 -6.97
C SER A 74 -7.53 29.33 -7.46
N GLY A 75 -8.06 28.41 -6.64
CA GLY A 75 -9.21 27.61 -7.02
C GLY A 75 -9.33 26.27 -6.33
N ALA A 76 -10.38 25.54 -6.69
CA ALA A 76 -10.69 24.22 -6.16
C ALA A 76 -9.79 23.14 -6.77
N VAL A 77 -9.31 22.25 -5.92
CA VAL A 77 -8.54 21.07 -6.28
C VAL A 77 -9.46 19.86 -6.32
N GLU A 78 -9.40 19.11 -7.41
CA GLU A 78 -10.23 17.91 -7.60
C GLU A 78 -9.45 16.60 -7.41
N GLY A 79 -8.12 16.67 -7.41
CA GLY A 79 -7.28 15.53 -7.09
C GLY A 79 -5.80 15.87 -7.06
N VAL A 80 -5.02 14.89 -6.63
CA VAL A 80 -3.56 15.00 -6.52
C VAL A 80 -2.94 13.78 -7.20
N GLY A 81 -1.81 13.97 -7.87
CA GLY A 81 -1.15 12.84 -8.52
C GLY A 81 0.22 13.14 -9.08
N THR A 82 0.65 12.24 -9.96
CA THR A 82 1.97 12.28 -10.60
C THR A 82 1.81 12.62 -12.07
N VAL A 83 2.62 13.56 -12.56
CA VAL A 83 2.69 13.96 -13.97
C VAL A 83 4.08 13.71 -14.51
N SER A 84 4.17 13.04 -15.66
CA SER A 84 5.44 12.80 -16.36
C SER A 84 5.52 13.66 -17.61
N LEU A 85 6.34 14.72 -17.57
CA LEU A 85 6.49 15.69 -18.65
C LEU A 85 7.66 15.31 -19.57
N PRO A 86 7.40 14.96 -20.83
CA PRO A 86 8.48 14.76 -21.80
C PRO A 86 8.97 16.13 -22.24
N VAL A 87 10.25 16.42 -22.02
CA VAL A 87 10.87 17.74 -22.23
C VAL A 87 12.06 17.64 -23.15
N LYS A 88 12.45 18.78 -23.73
CA LYS A 88 13.77 18.92 -24.36
C LYS A 88 14.78 19.38 -23.33
N ARG A 89 15.93 18.70 -23.26
CA ARG A 89 17.02 18.99 -22.32
C ARG A 89 17.71 20.31 -22.62
N ASP A 90 18.01 20.51 -23.90
CA ASP A 90 18.84 21.61 -24.37
C ASP A 90 18.43 22.01 -25.81
N PRO A 91 18.45 23.30 -26.16
CA PRO A 91 18.06 23.76 -27.50
C PRO A 91 18.98 23.27 -28.63
N ASP A 92 20.22 22.89 -28.34
CA ASP A 92 21.24 22.50 -29.32
C ASP A 92 21.41 20.98 -29.42
N MET A 93 20.92 20.21 -28.45
CA MET A 93 20.89 18.75 -28.54
C MET A 93 19.90 18.24 -29.60
N ARG A 94 20.22 17.11 -30.22
CA ARG A 94 19.40 16.43 -31.25
C ARG A 94 19.31 14.93 -30.97
N GLY A 95 18.31 14.28 -31.57
CA GLY A 95 18.09 12.84 -31.43
C GLY A 95 17.53 12.43 -30.06
N PRO A 96 17.51 11.12 -29.75
CA PRO A 96 16.87 10.59 -28.53
C PRO A 96 17.41 11.20 -27.23
N GLN A 97 18.71 11.48 -27.18
CA GLN A 97 19.38 12.06 -26.00
C GLN A 97 19.01 13.53 -25.75
N ALA A 98 18.38 14.22 -26.71
CA ALA A 98 17.90 15.59 -26.54
C ALA A 98 16.65 15.68 -25.65
N HIS A 99 16.09 14.54 -25.26
CA HIS A 99 14.85 14.44 -24.53
C HIS A 99 15.07 13.90 -23.12
N HIS A 100 14.21 14.31 -22.20
CA HIS A 100 14.18 13.83 -20.83
C HIS A 100 12.73 13.79 -20.34
N LEU A 101 12.50 13.12 -19.21
CA LEU A 101 11.18 12.97 -18.61
C LEU A 101 11.24 13.55 -17.19
N LEU A 102 10.57 14.68 -16.96
CA LEU A 102 10.44 15.24 -15.61
C LEU A 102 9.23 14.59 -14.93
N ARG A 103 9.47 13.89 -13.83
CA ARG A 103 8.41 13.32 -13.00
C ARG A 103 8.09 14.30 -11.88
N LEU A 104 6.92 14.91 -11.95
CA LEU A 104 6.37 15.79 -10.92
C LEU A 104 5.44 14.97 -10.04
N THR A 105 5.67 14.98 -8.73
CA THR A 105 4.82 14.35 -7.72
C THR A 105 3.97 15.41 -7.02
N ASN A 106 2.89 14.98 -6.34
CA ASN A 106 2.00 15.85 -5.59
C ASN A 106 1.45 17.03 -6.43
N VAL A 107 1.18 16.79 -7.71
CA VAL A 107 0.62 17.78 -8.62
C VAL A 107 -0.86 17.91 -8.36
N LEU A 108 -1.36 19.12 -8.12
CA LEU A 108 -2.78 19.37 -7.90
C LEU A 108 -3.50 19.49 -9.24
N TYR A 109 -4.60 18.77 -9.40
CA TYR A 109 -5.50 18.92 -10.52
C TYR A 109 -6.52 20.03 -10.24
N THR A 110 -6.39 21.14 -10.98
CA THR A 110 -7.24 22.33 -10.87
C THR A 110 -7.76 22.66 -12.27
N PRO A 111 -8.89 22.05 -12.70
CA PRO A 111 -9.40 22.23 -14.07
C PRO A 111 -9.82 23.66 -14.40
N SER A 112 -10.14 24.46 -13.38
CA SER A 112 -10.46 25.87 -13.54
C SER A 112 -9.24 26.75 -13.87
N SER A 113 -8.01 26.23 -13.72
CA SER A 113 -6.81 26.99 -14.04
C SER A 113 -6.62 27.10 -15.55
N ASP A 114 -6.25 28.29 -16.04
CA ASP A 114 -5.99 28.48 -17.48
C ASP A 114 -4.68 27.82 -17.92
N ILE A 115 -3.70 27.71 -17.03
CA ILE A 115 -2.35 27.23 -17.30
C ILE A 115 -1.87 26.23 -16.24
N ASN A 116 -0.83 25.47 -16.57
CA ASN A 116 -0.15 24.61 -15.63
C ASN A 116 0.99 25.38 -14.95
N ILE A 117 1.28 25.05 -13.70
CA ILE A 117 2.26 25.77 -12.88
C ILE A 117 3.31 24.81 -12.35
N LEU A 118 4.58 25.19 -12.53
CA LEU A 118 5.74 24.59 -11.89
C LEU A 118 6.14 25.46 -10.70
N GLY A 119 5.70 25.09 -9.49
CA GLY A 119 6.12 25.74 -8.26
C GLY A 119 7.47 25.26 -7.73
N GLU A 120 7.77 25.64 -6.50
CA GLU A 120 8.99 25.35 -5.75
C GLU A 120 9.39 23.87 -5.68
N PRO A 121 8.47 22.88 -5.56
CA PRO A 121 8.86 21.46 -5.53
C PRO A 121 9.63 21.01 -6.79
N LEU A 122 9.71 21.86 -7.82
CA LEU A 122 10.65 21.71 -8.94
C LEU A 122 12.11 21.49 -8.49
N PHE A 123 12.52 22.02 -7.34
CA PHE A 123 13.88 21.84 -6.82
C PHE A 123 14.13 20.44 -6.21
N GLU A 124 13.09 19.62 -6.02
CA GLU A 124 13.25 18.19 -5.70
C GLU A 124 13.80 17.39 -6.88
N ILE A 125 13.61 17.88 -8.11
CA ILE A 125 14.07 17.23 -9.35
C ILE A 125 15.21 17.98 -10.06
N ALA A 126 15.36 19.27 -9.80
CA ALA A 126 16.39 20.11 -10.38
C ALA A 126 17.29 20.69 -9.29
N SER A 127 18.58 20.39 -9.34
CA SER A 127 19.57 20.95 -8.40
C SER A 127 19.73 22.46 -8.54
N ARG A 128 19.47 22.98 -9.75
CA ARG A 128 19.64 24.41 -10.04
C ARG A 128 18.76 24.88 -11.19
N LEU A 129 18.24 26.09 -11.02
CA LEU A 129 17.55 26.87 -12.03
C LEU A 129 18.41 28.05 -12.49
N THR A 130 18.55 28.25 -13.80
CA THR A 130 19.21 29.42 -14.39
C THR A 130 18.20 30.22 -15.21
N LEU A 131 17.89 31.46 -14.83
CA LEU A 131 16.97 32.35 -15.58
C LEU A 131 17.70 33.29 -16.56
N ARG A 132 18.91 32.92 -16.97
CA ARG A 132 19.68 33.68 -17.96
C ARG A 132 19.06 33.45 -19.34
N SER A 133 18.45 34.49 -19.89
CA SER A 133 17.91 34.46 -21.24
C SER A 133 19.02 34.51 -22.30
N THR A 134 18.83 33.72 -23.34
CA THR A 134 19.65 33.61 -24.54
C THR A 134 18.70 33.61 -25.75
N PRO A 135 19.20 33.77 -26.99
CA PRO A 135 18.34 33.69 -28.18
C PRO A 135 17.60 32.34 -28.33
N LYS A 136 18.08 31.27 -27.69
CA LYS A 136 17.54 29.91 -27.83
C LYS A 136 16.77 29.41 -26.60
N SER A 137 16.88 30.10 -25.46
CA SER A 137 16.29 29.68 -24.20
C SER A 137 16.12 30.85 -23.24
N ARG A 138 15.01 30.91 -22.50
CA ARG A 138 14.80 31.87 -21.40
C ARG A 138 15.41 31.42 -20.08
N GLY A 139 15.90 30.18 -20.02
CA GLY A 139 16.53 29.61 -18.84
C GLY A 139 16.61 28.09 -18.90
N THR A 140 17.36 27.50 -17.99
CA THR A 140 17.66 26.07 -18.00
C THR A 140 17.51 25.49 -16.59
N LEU A 141 16.92 24.30 -16.52
CA LEU A 141 16.93 23.44 -15.35
C LEU A 141 18.10 22.46 -15.47
N VAL A 142 18.85 22.35 -14.38
CA VAL A 142 20.06 21.54 -14.30
C VAL A 142 19.83 20.43 -13.27
N GLY A 143 20.19 19.21 -13.64
CA GLY A 143 20.13 18.04 -12.75
C GLY A 143 21.28 18.02 -11.74
N GLU A 144 21.28 17.06 -10.84
CA GLU A 144 22.37 16.86 -9.85
C GLU A 144 23.72 16.57 -10.51
N ASP A 145 23.70 15.89 -11.66
CA ASP A 145 24.87 15.59 -12.48
C ASP A 145 25.48 16.82 -13.18
N GLY A 146 24.88 18.01 -12.97
CA GLY A 146 25.29 19.26 -13.60
C GLY A 146 24.85 19.40 -15.05
N ASN A 147 24.16 18.41 -15.62
CA ASN A 147 23.71 18.45 -17.00
C ASN A 147 22.34 19.14 -17.14
N PRO A 148 22.06 19.79 -18.28
CA PRO A 148 20.72 20.28 -18.59
C PRO A 148 19.71 19.13 -18.64
N ILE A 149 18.59 19.31 -17.93
CA ILE A 149 17.48 18.35 -17.92
C ILE A 149 16.22 18.93 -18.57
N ALA A 150 16.09 20.27 -18.61
CA ALA A 150 15.07 20.96 -19.39
C ALA A 150 15.44 22.42 -19.63
N PHE A 151 14.75 23.09 -20.57
CA PHE A 151 14.89 24.53 -20.76
C PHE A 151 13.55 25.23 -21.01
N PHE A 152 13.52 26.55 -20.82
CA PHE A 152 12.35 27.39 -21.06
C PHE A 152 12.37 27.97 -22.47
N SER A 153 11.22 27.91 -23.14
CA SER A 153 11.06 28.31 -24.54
C SER A 153 11.47 29.78 -24.76
N PRO A 154 12.26 30.09 -25.80
CA PRO A 154 12.79 31.44 -26.03
C PRO A 154 11.70 32.48 -26.34
N ASN A 155 10.63 32.04 -27.01
CA ASN A 155 9.59 32.93 -27.56
C ASN A 155 8.26 32.85 -26.79
N ALA A 156 8.25 32.19 -25.63
CA ALA A 156 7.04 32.13 -24.80
C ALA A 156 6.90 33.44 -23.99
N PRO A 157 5.66 33.93 -23.75
CA PRO A 157 5.44 35.14 -22.93
C PRO A 157 5.99 35.01 -21.51
N LEU A 158 5.91 33.80 -20.94
CA LEU A 158 6.40 33.44 -19.61
C LEU A 158 7.51 32.38 -19.69
N TYR A 159 8.05 31.98 -18.55
CA TYR A 159 9.02 30.88 -18.43
C TYR A 159 8.33 29.52 -18.65
N CYS A 160 7.92 29.25 -19.89
CA CYS A 160 7.24 28.02 -20.28
C CYS A 160 8.23 26.91 -20.63
N LEU A 161 8.09 25.76 -19.99
CA LEU A 161 8.93 24.59 -20.23
C LEU A 161 8.84 24.14 -21.68
N ARG A 162 9.97 23.81 -22.31
CA ARG A 162 9.98 23.26 -23.66
C ARG A 162 9.64 21.77 -23.63
N LEU A 163 8.35 21.46 -23.76
CA LEU A 163 7.88 20.09 -23.91
C LEU A 163 8.35 19.45 -25.24
N SER A 164 8.52 18.14 -25.25
CA SER A 164 8.74 17.34 -26.45
C SER A 164 7.41 17.12 -27.18
N GLY A 165 7.45 17.18 -28.52
CA GLY A 165 6.30 16.80 -29.35
C GLY A 165 6.42 15.36 -29.85
N PRO A 166 5.45 14.89 -30.68
CA PRO A 166 5.50 13.56 -31.25
C PRO A 166 6.77 13.32 -32.07
N PRO A 167 7.33 12.09 -32.06
CA PRO A 167 6.81 10.88 -31.41
C PRO A 167 7.22 10.71 -29.93
N VAL A 168 8.05 11.62 -29.39
CA VAL A 168 8.62 11.47 -28.03
C VAL A 168 7.64 11.93 -26.96
N GLY A 169 6.97 13.05 -27.19
CA GLY A 169 5.92 13.59 -26.33
C GLY A 169 4.57 13.67 -27.03
N PRO A 170 3.52 14.08 -26.31
CA PRO A 170 2.17 14.16 -26.83
C PRO A 170 2.01 15.29 -27.84
N ARG A 171 0.92 15.24 -28.61
CA ARG A 171 0.42 16.43 -29.32
C ARG A 171 -0.04 17.45 -28.30
N LEU A 172 0.41 18.69 -28.44
CA LEU A 172 0.08 19.78 -27.53
C LEU A 172 -1.02 20.67 -28.12
N ALA A 173 -1.90 21.16 -27.27
CA ALA A 173 -2.86 22.19 -27.58
C ALA A 173 -2.14 23.52 -27.90
N ARG A 174 -2.86 24.47 -28.49
CA ARG A 174 -2.35 25.84 -28.65
C ARG A 174 -2.15 26.48 -27.28
N THR A 175 -1.13 27.33 -27.17
CA THR A 175 -0.93 28.13 -25.96
C THR A 175 -2.13 29.04 -25.71
N LYS A 176 -2.54 29.14 -24.45
CA LYS A 176 -3.54 30.09 -23.96
C LYS A 176 -2.88 31.39 -23.49
N LEU A 177 -1.55 31.46 -23.50
CA LEU A 177 -0.81 32.66 -23.11
C LEU A 177 -0.85 33.70 -24.22
N GLU A 178 -1.24 34.91 -23.85
CA GLU A 178 -1.27 36.09 -24.68
C GLU A 178 0.07 36.84 -24.55
N PRO A 179 0.61 37.39 -25.65
CA PRO A 179 1.90 38.09 -25.63
C PRO A 179 2.02 39.23 -24.62
N ASN A 180 0.90 39.88 -24.26
CA ASN A 180 0.84 41.01 -23.33
C ASN A 180 -0.08 40.74 -22.13
N GLY A 181 -0.42 39.47 -21.88
CA GLY A 181 -1.30 39.11 -20.76
C GLY A 181 -0.63 39.41 -19.41
N ILE A 182 -1.41 39.90 -18.46
CA ILE A 182 -0.98 40.05 -17.06
C ILE A 182 -1.49 38.82 -16.32
N TYR A 183 -0.55 38.02 -15.80
CA TYR A 183 -0.86 36.76 -15.11
C TYR A 183 -0.50 36.86 -13.64
N ALA A 184 -1.48 36.66 -12.75
CA ALA A 184 -1.22 36.42 -11.34
C ALA A 184 -0.81 34.95 -11.17
N MET A 185 0.47 34.71 -10.92
CA MET A 185 1.06 33.37 -10.90
C MET A 185 1.29 32.72 -9.51
N PRO A 186 1.33 33.43 -8.35
CA PRO A 186 1.60 32.76 -7.10
C PRO A 186 0.40 31.89 -6.70
N VAL A 187 0.65 30.61 -6.53
CA VAL A 187 -0.35 29.65 -6.03
C VAL A 187 0.16 29.03 -4.75
N GLY A 188 -0.58 29.29 -3.68
CA GLY A 188 -0.40 28.66 -2.38
C GLY A 188 -1.35 27.47 -2.24
N TRP A 189 -0.79 26.33 -1.86
CA TRP A 189 -1.53 25.28 -1.16
C TRP A 189 -1.29 25.45 0.33
N ASP A 190 -2.33 25.45 1.14
CA ASP A 190 -2.18 25.70 2.58
C ASP A 190 -1.58 24.47 3.29
N ASP A 191 -0.83 24.72 4.37
CA ASP A 191 -0.21 23.65 5.16
C ASP A 191 -1.23 22.68 5.74
N SER A 192 -2.43 23.15 6.08
CA SER A 192 -3.53 22.30 6.55
C SER A 192 -3.99 21.32 5.47
N GLU A 193 -4.08 21.78 4.22
CA GLU A 193 -4.49 20.96 3.09
C GLU A 193 -3.39 19.96 2.69
N ARG A 194 -2.13 20.40 2.70
CA ARG A 194 -0.97 19.52 2.57
C ARG A 194 -0.94 18.44 3.65
N ALA A 195 -1.17 18.82 4.90
CA ALA A 195 -1.20 17.87 6.02
C ALA A 195 -2.34 16.86 5.86
N ARG A 196 -3.53 17.30 5.40
CA ARG A 196 -4.63 16.39 5.05
C ARG A 196 -4.22 15.39 3.97
N TRP A 197 -3.53 15.84 2.92
CA TRP A 197 -3.03 14.96 1.86
C TRP A 197 -1.99 13.96 2.39
N ASN A 198 -1.02 14.44 3.17
CA ASN A 198 0.06 13.60 3.69
C ASN A 198 -0.43 12.54 4.69
N ARG A 199 -1.48 12.84 5.48
CA ARG A 199 -2.10 11.85 6.38
C ARG A 199 -2.71 10.67 5.66
N ARG A 200 -3.14 10.82 4.39
CA ARG A 200 -3.61 9.68 3.59
C ARG A 200 -2.51 8.67 3.28
N GLY A 201 -1.26 9.13 3.23
CA GLY A 201 -0.06 8.30 3.00
C GLY A 201 0.58 7.78 4.29
N GLN A 202 0.08 8.20 5.46
CA GLN A 202 0.29 7.44 6.68
C GLN A 202 -0.69 6.28 6.61
N PRO A 203 -0.26 5.03 6.84
CA PRO A 203 -1.22 3.95 6.95
C PRO A 203 -2.24 4.37 7.99
N ASP A 204 -3.51 4.19 7.69
CA ASP A 204 -4.53 4.30 8.72
C ASP A 204 -4.08 3.40 9.88
N GLU A 205 -4.29 3.79 11.14
CA GLU A 205 -4.11 2.84 12.25
C GLU A 205 -4.95 1.57 12.03
N ALA A 206 -6.00 1.66 11.20
CA ALA A 206 -6.79 0.54 10.70
C ALA A 206 -6.08 -0.33 9.63
N GLU A 207 -5.11 0.20 8.85
CA GLU A 207 -4.30 -0.55 7.87
C GLU A 207 -3.01 -1.15 8.49
N ILE A 208 -2.47 -0.58 9.57
CA ILE A 208 -1.38 -1.19 10.37
C ILE A 208 -1.91 -2.26 11.33
N ARG A 209 -3.19 -2.22 11.69
CA ARG A 209 -3.80 -3.41 12.30
C ARG A 209 -3.65 -4.54 11.29
N PRO A 210 -2.99 -5.67 11.64
CA PRO A 210 -3.12 -6.86 10.82
C PRO A 210 -4.62 -7.04 10.61
N ARG A 211 -5.02 -7.15 9.34
CA ARG A 211 -6.40 -7.48 8.99
C ARG A 211 -6.68 -8.76 9.75
N GLN A 212 -7.36 -8.65 10.90
CA GLN A 212 -7.62 -9.80 11.76
C GLN A 212 -8.27 -10.81 10.85
N TRP A 213 -7.60 -11.95 10.70
CA TRP A 213 -8.08 -13.01 9.83
C TRP A 213 -9.54 -13.24 10.22
N ALA A 214 -10.45 -13.39 9.25
CA ALA A 214 -11.86 -13.56 9.59
C ALA A 214 -12.04 -14.74 10.55
N GLY A 215 -11.11 -15.69 10.59
CA GLY A 215 -11.04 -16.73 11.60
C GLY A 215 -10.66 -16.29 13.01
N GLN A 216 -9.89 -15.24 13.22
CA GLN A 216 -9.38 -14.84 14.56
C GLN A 216 -10.46 -14.29 15.51
N GLN A 217 -11.59 -13.84 14.97
CA GLN A 217 -12.70 -13.35 15.78
C GLN A 217 -13.55 -14.55 16.26
N PRO A 218 -13.85 -14.66 17.57
CA PRO A 218 -14.82 -15.63 18.08
C PRO A 218 -16.17 -15.52 17.35
N TYR A 219 -16.98 -16.57 17.39
CA TYR A 219 -18.34 -16.50 16.86
C TYR A 219 -19.18 -15.48 17.63
N THR A 220 -19.92 -14.66 16.90
CA THR A 220 -21.01 -13.84 17.45
C THR A 220 -22.21 -14.72 17.80
N ALA A 221 -23.14 -14.22 18.63
CA ALA A 221 -24.35 -14.97 18.99
C ALA A 221 -25.18 -15.39 17.76
N LYS A 222 -25.27 -14.52 16.74
CA LYS A 222 -25.96 -14.82 15.47
C LYS A 222 -25.30 -15.97 14.71
N GLU A 223 -23.98 -15.98 14.67
CA GLU A 223 -23.20 -17.02 14.02
C GLU A 223 -23.29 -18.36 14.77
N LYS A 224 -23.29 -18.34 16.11
CA LYS A 224 -23.54 -19.53 16.94
C LYS A 224 -24.95 -20.08 16.70
N ALA A 225 -25.96 -19.21 16.62
CA ALA A 225 -27.33 -19.61 16.30
C ALA A 225 -27.42 -20.25 14.91
N TRP A 226 -26.79 -19.64 13.90
CA TRP A 226 -26.73 -20.18 12.55
C TRP A 226 -26.08 -21.58 12.50
N LEU A 227 -24.95 -21.77 13.20
CA LEU A 227 -24.28 -23.07 13.30
C LEU A 227 -25.14 -24.12 14.02
N LYS A 228 -25.86 -23.71 15.07
CA LYS A 228 -26.79 -24.60 15.79
C LYS A 228 -27.95 -25.04 14.90
N GLU A 229 -28.49 -24.11 14.11
CA GLU A 229 -29.59 -24.37 13.18
C GLU A 229 -29.17 -25.27 12.01
N HIS A 230 -28.04 -24.95 11.35
CA HIS A 230 -27.66 -25.59 10.08
C HIS A 230 -26.77 -26.83 10.27
N TYR A 231 -25.98 -26.88 11.35
CA TYR A 231 -24.98 -27.92 11.58
C TYR A 231 -25.07 -28.57 12.97
N GLN A 232 -26.06 -28.20 13.80
CA GLN A 232 -26.20 -28.67 15.19
C GLN A 232 -25.00 -28.32 16.08
N GLY A 233 -24.29 -27.23 15.76
CA GLY A 233 -23.18 -26.68 16.54
C GLY A 233 -21.83 -26.68 15.83
N GLU A 234 -20.86 -25.96 16.41
CA GLU A 234 -19.50 -25.79 15.87
C GLU A 234 -18.79 -27.13 15.63
N TYR A 235 -18.88 -28.06 16.58
CA TYR A 235 -18.21 -29.37 16.49
C TYR A 235 -18.55 -30.14 15.21
N LYS A 236 -19.84 -30.26 14.90
CA LYS A 236 -20.31 -30.99 13.72
C LYS A 236 -20.02 -30.22 12.43
N PHE A 237 -20.06 -28.90 12.49
CA PHE A 237 -19.64 -28.05 11.37
C PHE A 237 -18.16 -28.29 11.04
N LEU A 238 -17.24 -28.15 12.00
CA LEU A 238 -15.80 -28.37 11.80
C LEU A 238 -15.51 -29.79 11.30
N MET A 239 -16.13 -30.80 11.92
CA MET A 239 -15.99 -32.20 11.51
C MET A 239 -16.42 -32.42 10.05
N SER A 240 -17.45 -31.72 9.56
CA SER A 240 -17.92 -31.86 8.17
C SER A 240 -16.93 -31.33 7.12
N TYR A 241 -16.03 -30.43 7.53
CA TYR A 241 -14.94 -29.90 6.69
C TYR A 241 -13.58 -30.53 6.99
N GLY A 242 -13.54 -31.55 7.85
CA GLY A 242 -12.30 -32.22 8.24
C GLY A 242 -11.40 -31.39 9.18
N LEU A 243 -11.98 -30.42 9.87
CA LEU A 243 -11.31 -29.51 10.80
C LEU A 243 -11.52 -29.97 12.26
N SER A 244 -10.53 -29.73 13.11
CA SER A 244 -10.55 -30.09 14.54
C SER A 244 -11.11 -28.96 15.40
N ILE A 245 -11.95 -29.30 16.40
CA ILE A 245 -12.36 -28.34 17.45
C ILE A 245 -11.26 -28.10 18.50
N TYR A 246 -10.22 -28.93 18.53
CA TYR A 246 -9.14 -28.85 19.52
C TYR A 246 -7.89 -28.14 18.97
N ASP A 247 -7.91 -27.73 17.70
CA ASP A 247 -6.84 -26.95 17.07
C ASP A 247 -7.39 -25.56 16.75
N GLU A 248 -6.82 -24.53 17.39
CA GLU A 248 -7.29 -23.16 17.21
C GLU A 248 -7.10 -22.66 15.77
N GLU A 249 -6.08 -23.15 15.06
CA GLU A 249 -5.88 -22.80 13.64
C GLU A 249 -7.01 -23.37 12.77
N ASP A 250 -7.43 -24.61 13.04
CA ASP A 250 -8.59 -25.25 12.39
C ASP A 250 -9.91 -24.58 12.78
N ARG A 251 -10.06 -24.12 14.02
CA ARG A 251 -11.25 -23.35 14.46
C ARG A 251 -11.29 -21.98 13.80
N GLU A 252 -10.15 -21.31 13.65
CA GLU A 252 -10.02 -20.08 12.88
C GLU A 252 -10.41 -20.31 11.41
N GLU A 253 -9.90 -21.37 10.78
CA GLU A 253 -10.26 -21.74 9.42
C GLU A 253 -11.77 -22.01 9.29
N GLY A 254 -12.36 -22.75 10.24
CA GLY A 254 -13.79 -22.98 10.30
C GLY A 254 -14.62 -21.69 10.42
N ARG A 255 -14.19 -20.76 11.28
CA ARG A 255 -14.84 -19.44 11.42
C ARG A 255 -14.82 -18.65 10.13
N ALA A 256 -13.72 -18.72 9.37
CA ALA A 256 -13.61 -18.08 8.06
C ALA A 256 -14.52 -18.74 7.01
N ILE A 257 -14.61 -20.08 7.01
CA ILE A 257 -15.48 -20.83 6.09
C ILE A 257 -16.95 -20.52 6.34
N MET A 258 -17.39 -20.53 7.61
CA MET A 258 -18.78 -20.21 7.97
C MET A 258 -19.14 -18.78 7.56
N ARG A 259 -18.27 -17.80 7.86
CA ARG A 259 -18.51 -16.39 7.47
C ARG A 259 -18.56 -16.18 5.95
N ALA A 260 -17.84 -17.01 5.19
CA ALA A 260 -17.95 -17.02 3.74
C ALA A 260 -19.29 -17.62 3.25
N MET A 261 -19.86 -18.59 3.98
CA MET A 261 -21.16 -19.21 3.66
C MET A 261 -22.35 -18.32 4.02
N VAL A 262 -22.21 -17.45 5.01
CA VAL A 262 -23.25 -16.51 5.47
C VAL A 262 -23.25 -15.20 4.65
N SER A 263 -22.39 -15.07 3.63
CA SER A 263 -22.33 -13.86 2.80
C SER A 263 -23.65 -13.61 2.06
N PRO A 264 -24.16 -12.36 2.04
CA PRO A 264 -25.39 -12.02 1.31
C PRO A 264 -25.07 -11.85 -0.18
N ASP A 265 -25.21 -12.93 -0.94
CA ASP A 265 -25.47 -12.80 -2.38
C ASP A 265 -27.00 -12.81 -2.58
N GLU A 266 -27.44 -11.81 -3.35
CA GLU A 266 -28.81 -11.39 -3.67
C GLU A 266 -29.72 -12.55 -4.12
N ASP A 267 -30.83 -12.80 -3.40
CA ASP A 267 -32.18 -13.16 -3.89
C ASP A 267 -33.03 -13.69 -2.70
N ASP A 268 -33.85 -12.82 -2.10
CA ASP A 268 -35.18 -13.20 -1.57
C ASP A 268 -35.98 -11.92 -1.23
N ASP A 269 -36.75 -11.46 -2.23
CA ASP A 269 -37.96 -10.68 -2.02
C ASP A 269 -39.08 -11.69 -1.68
N GLU A 270 -39.62 -11.66 -0.46
CA GLU A 270 -41.08 -11.70 -0.21
C GLU A 270 -41.38 -11.41 1.28
N ASP A 271 -42.31 -10.46 1.45
CA ASP A 271 -42.82 -9.88 2.69
C ASP A 271 -43.66 -10.85 3.56
N GLU A 272 -43.97 -10.34 4.76
CA GLU A 272 -45.09 -10.69 5.67
C GLU A 272 -44.82 -11.82 6.70
N GLU A 273 -45.16 -11.71 7.98
CA GLU A 273 -45.99 -10.74 8.72
C GLU A 273 -45.71 -10.89 10.22
N ASP A 274 -46.02 -9.82 10.95
CA ASP A 274 -45.91 -9.63 12.40
C ASP A 274 -46.41 -10.79 13.28
N LYS A 275 -45.65 -11.11 14.33
CA LYS A 275 -46.21 -11.38 15.66
C LYS A 275 -45.34 -10.75 16.74
N GLU A 276 -45.79 -9.58 17.19
CA GLU A 276 -45.48 -9.05 18.52
C GLU A 276 -45.91 -10.04 19.60
N THR A 277 -45.02 -10.31 20.55
CA THR A 277 -45.37 -10.35 21.97
C THR A 277 -44.15 -9.94 22.77
N GLU A 278 -44.31 -8.85 23.49
CA GLU A 278 -43.39 -8.30 24.49
C GLU A 278 -43.24 -9.23 25.70
N GLU A 279 -42.07 -9.17 26.33
CA GLU A 279 -41.85 -8.70 27.72
C GLU A 279 -40.54 -9.31 28.29
N ASP A 280 -39.66 -8.40 28.71
CA ASP A 280 -38.76 -8.43 29.87
C ASP A 280 -38.09 -9.74 30.31
N GLU A 281 -36.76 -9.73 30.42
CA GLU A 281 -36.05 -9.61 31.70
C GLU A 281 -34.53 -9.57 31.45
N ASP A 282 -33.85 -8.64 32.13
CA ASP A 282 -32.40 -8.64 32.28
C ASP A 282 -31.99 -9.95 32.96
N ASP A 283 -31.11 -10.74 32.34
CA ASP A 283 -30.31 -11.73 33.07
C ASP A 283 -28.89 -11.78 32.50
N GLU A 284 -27.96 -11.35 33.34
CA GLU A 284 -26.53 -11.66 33.24
C GLU A 284 -26.39 -13.17 33.46
N GLU A 285 -26.42 -13.97 32.39
CA GLU A 285 -26.06 -15.39 32.51
C GLU A 285 -24.55 -15.52 32.71
N GLU A 286 -24.18 -15.73 33.97
CA GLU A 286 -22.94 -16.37 34.41
C GLU A 286 -22.76 -17.67 33.61
N GLU A 287 -21.59 -17.84 32.97
CA GLU A 287 -21.24 -19.08 32.29
C GLU A 287 -21.15 -20.22 33.33
N GLU A 288 -22.17 -21.08 33.38
CA GLU A 288 -22.11 -22.33 34.12
C GLU A 288 -21.14 -23.27 33.40
N ASP A 289 -20.02 -23.57 34.09
CA ASP A 289 -19.00 -24.55 33.73
C ASP A 289 -19.62 -25.94 33.53
N GLU A 290 -19.94 -26.28 32.29
CA GLU A 290 -20.47 -27.58 31.87
C GLU A 290 -19.45 -28.36 31.01
N ASP A 291 -18.16 -28.34 31.38
CA ASP A 291 -17.10 -29.09 30.68
C ASP A 291 -15.94 -29.43 31.64
N ASP A 292 -16.01 -30.50 32.47
CA ASP A 292 -14.78 -30.97 33.16
C ASP A 292 -14.77 -32.38 33.82
N ASP A 293 -15.16 -33.45 33.11
CA ASP A 293 -15.11 -34.84 33.63
C ASP A 293 -14.27 -35.82 32.75
N PHE A 294 -13.37 -35.33 31.89
CA PHE A 294 -12.68 -36.19 30.91
C PHE A 294 -11.70 -37.20 31.51
N ALA A 295 -11.14 -36.94 32.70
CA ALA A 295 -10.14 -37.79 33.33
C ALA A 295 -10.65 -38.58 34.55
N ASP A 296 -11.96 -38.54 34.83
CA ASP A 296 -12.53 -39.14 36.04
C ASP A 296 -12.44 -40.67 36.05
N TYR A 297 -12.47 -41.30 34.88
CA TYR A 297 -12.33 -42.76 34.76
C TYR A 297 -10.98 -43.29 35.26
N LEU A 298 -9.96 -42.42 35.40
CA LEU A 298 -8.66 -42.82 35.92
C LEU A 298 -8.72 -43.07 37.43
N PHE A 299 -9.55 -42.37 38.20
CA PHE A 299 -9.50 -42.32 39.65
C PHE A 299 -10.68 -43.06 40.31
N ASP A 300 -10.50 -43.56 41.53
CA ASP A 300 -11.65 -44.08 42.29
C ASP A 300 -12.42 -42.95 43.00
N GLU A 301 -13.62 -43.25 43.51
CA GLU A 301 -14.51 -42.25 44.12
C GLU A 301 -13.83 -41.47 45.27
N LYS A 302 -12.89 -42.08 45.99
CA LYS A 302 -12.19 -41.41 47.11
C LYS A 302 -11.09 -40.49 46.60
N GLU A 303 -10.34 -40.95 45.60
CA GLU A 303 -9.32 -40.16 44.91
C GLU A 303 -9.98 -38.94 44.22
N LEU A 304 -11.11 -39.12 43.53
CA LEU A 304 -11.87 -38.03 42.89
C LEU A 304 -12.42 -37.02 43.90
N ALA A 305 -12.97 -37.49 45.02
CA ALA A 305 -13.47 -36.58 46.05
C ALA A 305 -12.35 -35.70 46.64
N TRP A 306 -11.15 -36.26 46.82
CA TRP A 306 -9.99 -35.50 47.28
C TRP A 306 -9.49 -34.53 46.19
N ILE A 307 -9.39 -35.00 44.94
CA ILE A 307 -9.01 -34.17 43.79
C ILE A 307 -9.97 -32.99 43.62
N LYS A 308 -11.28 -33.22 43.63
CA LYS A 308 -12.29 -32.16 43.52
C LYS A 308 -12.17 -31.12 44.63
N LYS A 309 -11.83 -31.55 45.84
CA LYS A 309 -11.65 -30.66 47.00
C LYS A 309 -10.39 -29.78 46.89
N HIS A 310 -9.30 -30.28 46.31
CA HIS A 310 -8.00 -29.59 46.32
C HIS A 310 -7.60 -28.98 44.96
N PHE A 311 -8.15 -29.50 43.86
CA PHE A 311 -7.80 -29.19 42.49
C PHE A 311 -9.02 -28.93 41.59
N GLN A 312 -10.24 -28.90 42.16
CA GLN A 312 -11.51 -28.65 41.46
C GLN A 312 -11.98 -29.79 40.52
N ASN A 313 -11.11 -30.37 39.70
CA ASN A 313 -11.41 -31.52 38.83
C ASN A 313 -10.14 -32.36 38.50
N SER A 314 -10.35 -33.50 37.84
CA SER A 314 -9.28 -34.46 37.52
C SER A 314 -8.31 -33.98 36.45
N GLU A 315 -8.75 -33.15 35.50
CA GLU A 315 -7.89 -32.55 34.48
C GLU A 315 -6.91 -31.52 35.06
N THR A 316 -7.38 -30.66 35.97
CA THR A 316 -6.57 -29.67 36.67
C THR A 316 -5.51 -30.33 37.55
N PHE A 317 -5.85 -31.43 38.22
CA PHE A 317 -4.89 -32.20 39.00
C PHE A 317 -3.75 -32.76 38.13
N LEU A 318 -4.08 -33.39 37.00
CA LEU A 318 -3.08 -33.96 36.08
C LEU A 318 -2.21 -32.86 35.46
N SER A 319 -2.84 -31.79 34.98
CA SER A 319 -2.15 -30.62 34.41
C SER A 319 -1.20 -29.95 35.39
N SER A 320 -1.58 -29.83 36.67
CA SER A 320 -0.73 -29.20 37.69
C SER A 320 0.56 -29.98 38.01
N HIS A 321 0.63 -31.25 37.58
CA HIS A 321 1.76 -32.14 37.78
C HIS A 321 2.42 -32.56 36.46
N ASP A 322 2.15 -31.84 35.37
CA ASP A 322 2.66 -32.10 34.02
C ASP A 322 2.30 -33.50 33.48
N LEU A 323 1.19 -34.09 33.93
CA LEU A 323 0.69 -35.40 33.50
C LEU A 323 -0.48 -35.26 32.53
N LYS A 324 -0.59 -36.17 31.56
CA LYS A 324 -1.63 -36.11 30.52
C LYS A 324 -2.62 -37.27 30.65
N PHE A 325 -3.92 -36.96 30.70
CA PHE A 325 -4.96 -37.99 30.85
C PHE A 325 -5.08 -38.93 29.63
N TYR A 326 -4.68 -38.48 28.45
CA TYR A 326 -4.69 -39.26 27.21
C TYR A 326 -3.36 -40.01 26.94
N ASP A 327 -2.35 -39.83 27.78
CA ASP A 327 -1.09 -40.57 27.70
C ASP A 327 -1.12 -41.74 28.69
N GLU A 328 -1.34 -42.96 28.19
CA GLU A 328 -1.40 -44.16 29.03
C GLU A 328 -0.11 -44.42 29.84
N GLU A 329 1.02 -43.83 29.43
CA GLU A 329 2.28 -43.91 30.18
C GLU A 329 2.26 -43.06 31.47
N ASP A 330 1.45 -42.00 31.51
CA ASP A 330 1.33 -41.08 32.66
C ASP A 330 0.34 -41.58 33.73
N TRP A 331 -0.51 -42.56 33.40
CA TRP A 331 -1.57 -43.04 34.30
C TRP A 331 -1.03 -43.69 35.60
N PRO A 332 0.02 -44.53 35.56
CA PRO A 332 0.60 -45.10 36.78
C PRO A 332 1.23 -44.03 37.68
N ASP A 333 1.77 -42.97 37.09
CA ASP A 333 2.41 -41.88 37.82
C ASP A 333 1.36 -40.96 38.45
N ALA A 334 0.26 -40.67 37.75
CA ALA A 334 -0.91 -39.99 38.32
C ALA A 334 -1.48 -40.73 39.54
N LYS A 335 -1.63 -42.06 39.43
CA LYS A 335 -2.10 -42.93 40.53
C LYS A 335 -1.14 -42.98 41.71
N ARG A 336 0.16 -42.91 41.46
CA ARG A 336 1.17 -42.89 42.52
C ARG A 336 1.15 -41.55 43.24
N LEU A 337 1.05 -40.46 42.47
CA LEU A 337 1.10 -39.11 42.97
C LEU A 337 -0.11 -38.76 43.85
N ILE A 338 -1.32 -39.11 43.43
CA ILE A 338 -2.53 -38.89 44.25
C ILE A 338 -2.45 -39.63 45.59
N LYS A 339 -1.92 -40.86 45.61
CA LYS A 339 -1.76 -41.64 46.84
C LYS A 339 -0.73 -41.05 47.79
N ILE A 340 0.35 -40.45 47.26
CA ILE A 340 1.34 -39.75 48.09
C ILE A 340 0.70 -38.50 48.70
N LEU A 341 0.03 -37.69 47.88
CA LEU A 341 -0.59 -36.44 48.33
C LEU A 341 -1.71 -36.68 49.36
N MET A 342 -2.54 -37.71 49.17
CA MET A 342 -3.56 -38.09 50.15
C MET A 342 -2.97 -38.64 51.45
N SER A 343 -1.77 -39.24 51.42
CA SER A 343 -1.13 -39.78 52.64
C SER A 343 -0.41 -38.71 53.46
N ASP A 344 -0.01 -37.60 52.83
CA ASP A 344 0.62 -36.45 53.50
C ASP A 344 -0.42 -35.47 54.09
N ASP A 345 -1.71 -35.66 53.79
CA ASP A 345 -2.85 -34.84 54.23
C ASP A 345 -3.61 -35.47 55.44
N GLU A 346 -3.14 -36.63 55.93
CA GLU A 346 -3.56 -37.31 57.19
C GLU A 346 -2.58 -37.04 58.34
#